data_AF-A0AAU6BIH6-F1
#
_entry.id   AF-A0AAU6BIH6-F1
#
_cell.length_a   1.000
_cell.length_b   1.000
_cell.length_c   1.000
_cell.angle_alpha   90.00
_cell.angle_beta   90.00
_cell.angle_gamma   90.00
#
_symmetry.space_group_name_H-M   'P 1'
#
loop_
_entity.id
_entity.type
_entity.pdbx_description
1 polymer ?
#
loop_
_entity_poly.entity_id
_entity_poly.type
_entity_poly.pdbx_seq_one_letter_code
_entity_poly.pdbx_strand_id
1 'polypeptide(L)'
;MTSTDPEHKPLLATGITTDDAWAICDFLVPRLESVQRAHGDGTEEHRTAAALAEAVSALVLEIEREIRGPMRPRLATSSARPPAPAPAPTESERIAREKQRLTMIREYWNQLHGIVRIWRGSDGYDRVRWQQVSFLDAAAEAEYQRHVAEAGLRKATRP
;
A
#
# COMPACT_ATOMS: atom_id res chain seq x y z
N MET A 1 -34.82 9.29 -0.02
CA MET A 1 -34.01 8.77 1.09
C MET A 1 -32.57 9.19 0.84
N THR A 2 -32.15 10.29 1.44
CA THR A 2 -30.79 10.81 1.38
C THR A 2 -29.89 9.93 2.24
N SER A 3 -29.11 9.07 1.61
CA SER A 3 -28.05 8.30 2.26
C SER A 3 -26.98 9.29 2.73
N THR A 4 -27.06 9.71 3.99
CA THR A 4 -25.90 10.20 4.74
C THR A 4 -24.98 9.02 4.97
N ASP A 5 -24.30 8.61 3.91
CA ASP A 5 -23.07 7.84 4.04
C ASP A 5 -22.08 8.81 4.72
N PRO A 6 -21.56 8.53 5.93
CA PRO A 6 -20.56 9.39 6.53
C PRO A 6 -19.47 9.63 5.48
N GLU A 7 -19.08 10.88 5.28
CA GLU A 7 -18.03 11.26 4.34
C GLU A 7 -16.85 10.32 4.51
N HIS A 8 -16.74 9.32 3.63
CA HIS A 8 -15.65 8.37 3.67
C HIS A 8 -14.43 9.15 3.19
N LYS A 9 -13.68 9.67 4.15
CA LYS A 9 -12.43 10.37 3.87
C LYS A 9 -11.54 9.41 3.07
N PRO A 10 -11.12 9.78 1.86
CA PRO A 10 -10.31 8.89 1.05
C PRO A 10 -9.02 8.55 1.79
N LEU A 11 -8.66 7.28 1.80
CA LEU A 11 -7.41 6.83 2.39
C LEU A 11 -6.24 7.35 1.56
N LEU A 12 -5.29 7.99 2.23
CA LEU A 12 -4.09 8.56 1.65
C LEU A 12 -2.92 7.58 1.81
N ALA A 13 -1.98 7.56 0.88
CA ALA A 13 -0.78 6.71 1.00
C ALA A 13 0.05 7.06 2.25
N THR A 14 0.12 8.34 2.60
CA THR A 14 0.72 8.85 3.85
C THR A 14 0.06 8.34 5.13
N GLY A 15 -1.19 7.86 5.05
CA GLY A 15 -1.92 7.30 6.18
C GLY A 15 -1.73 5.80 6.37
N ILE A 16 -1.05 5.11 5.45
CA ILE A 16 -0.79 3.67 5.57
C ILE A 16 0.34 3.42 6.57
N THR A 17 0.07 2.57 7.55
CA THR A 17 1.05 2.13 8.55
C THR A 17 1.54 0.72 8.26
N THR A 18 2.65 0.30 8.88
CA THR A 18 3.10 -1.09 8.82
C THR A 18 2.06 -2.03 9.41
N ASP A 19 1.37 -1.59 10.47
CA ASP A 19 0.38 -2.39 11.17
C ASP A 19 -0.84 -2.66 10.28
N ASP A 20 -1.17 -1.75 9.37
CA ASP A 20 -2.26 -1.95 8.40
C ASP A 20 -1.93 -3.06 7.40
N ALA A 21 -0.68 -3.09 6.91
CA ALA A 21 -0.21 -4.14 6.01
C ALA A 21 -0.13 -5.50 6.73
N TRP A 22 0.42 -5.52 7.95
CA TRP A 22 0.50 -6.74 8.76
C TRP A 22 -0.88 -7.28 9.14
N ALA A 23 -1.88 -6.42 9.39
CA ALA A 23 -3.25 -6.88 9.65
C ALA A 23 -3.87 -7.65 8.47
N ILE A 24 -3.54 -7.32 7.22
CA ILE A 24 -3.96 -8.11 6.04
C ILE A 24 -3.23 -9.47 6.04
N CYS A 25 -1.94 -9.47 6.37
CA CYS A 25 -1.14 -10.69 6.50
C CYS A 25 -1.75 -11.66 7.52
N ASP A 26 -1.99 -11.17 8.75
CA ASP A 26 -2.55 -11.92 9.86
C ASP A 26 -3.96 -12.46 9.55
N PHE A 27 -4.70 -11.76 8.69
CA PHE A 27 -5.99 -12.21 8.22
C PHE A 27 -5.90 -13.29 7.12
N LEU A 28 -5.07 -13.09 6.09
CA LEU A 28 -5.04 -13.98 4.92
C LEU A 28 -4.16 -15.22 5.12
N VAL A 29 -2.97 -15.07 5.70
CA VAL A 29 -1.98 -16.15 5.74
C VAL A 29 -2.51 -17.40 6.47
N PRO A 30 -3.12 -17.30 7.67
CA PRO A 30 -3.65 -18.49 8.34
C PRO A 30 -4.74 -19.22 7.53
N ARG A 31 -5.54 -18.48 6.75
CA ARG A 31 -6.58 -19.05 5.88
C ARG A 31 -5.95 -19.79 4.70
N LEU A 32 -4.93 -19.20 4.07
CA LEU A 32 -4.20 -19.82 2.96
C LEU A 32 -3.43 -21.06 3.43
N GLU A 33 -2.77 -21.01 4.59
CA GLU A 33 -2.12 -22.17 5.21
C GLU A 33 -3.11 -23.28 5.56
N SER A 34 -4.34 -22.92 5.96
CA SER A 34 -5.38 -23.91 6.18
C SER A 34 -5.78 -24.63 4.89
N VAL A 35 -5.86 -23.91 3.76
CA VAL A 35 -6.09 -24.52 2.45
C VAL A 35 -4.91 -25.41 2.06
N GLN A 36 -3.67 -24.94 2.23
CA GLN A 36 -2.48 -25.75 1.95
C GLN A 36 -2.46 -27.06 2.74
N ARG A 37 -2.86 -27.06 4.01
CA ARG A 37 -2.93 -28.27 4.85
C ARG A 37 -4.09 -29.20 4.50
N ALA A 38 -5.20 -28.66 4.00
CA ALA A 38 -6.37 -29.44 3.59
C ALA A 38 -6.14 -30.17 2.26
N HIS A 39 -5.25 -29.66 1.43
CA HIS A 39 -4.89 -30.26 0.14
C HIS A 39 -3.51 -30.93 0.22
N GLY A 40 -3.34 -32.07 -0.46
CA GLY A 40 -2.03 -32.74 -0.49
C GLY A 40 -0.97 -31.88 -1.18
N ASP A 41 0.28 -32.00 -0.73
CA ASP A 41 1.42 -31.36 -1.37
C ASP A 41 1.47 -31.68 -2.87
N GLY A 42 1.77 -30.68 -3.68
CA GLY A 42 1.86 -30.83 -5.13
C GLY A 42 0.52 -30.85 -5.87
N THR A 43 -0.61 -30.62 -5.20
CA THR A 43 -1.88 -30.26 -5.86
C THR A 43 -1.85 -28.81 -6.37
N GLU A 44 -2.73 -28.47 -7.32
CA GLU A 44 -2.83 -27.09 -7.82
C GLU A 44 -3.35 -26.14 -6.75
N GLU A 45 -4.28 -26.59 -5.92
CA GLU A 45 -4.83 -25.82 -4.81
C GLU A 45 -3.76 -25.51 -3.77
N HIS A 46 -2.95 -26.51 -3.39
CA HIS A 46 -1.82 -26.30 -2.50
C HIS A 46 -0.83 -25.28 -3.07
N ARG A 47 -0.38 -25.48 -4.33
CA ARG A 47 0.57 -24.55 -4.98
C ARG A 47 0.02 -23.14 -5.09
N THR A 48 -1.26 -22.99 -5.42
CA THR A 48 -1.90 -21.69 -5.56
C THR A 48 -2.01 -20.98 -4.21
N ALA A 49 -2.41 -21.69 -3.15
CA ALA A 49 -2.50 -21.13 -1.82
C ALA A 49 -1.12 -20.76 -1.25
N ALA A 50 -0.09 -21.57 -1.52
CA ALA A 50 1.30 -21.26 -1.15
C ALA A 50 1.82 -20.02 -1.87
N ALA A 51 1.70 -19.98 -3.20
CA ALA A 51 2.14 -18.83 -4.00
C ALA A 51 1.42 -17.53 -3.61
N LEU A 52 0.12 -17.61 -3.28
CA LEU A 52 -0.63 -16.45 -2.82
C LEU A 52 -0.19 -15.98 -1.43
N ALA A 53 0.12 -16.91 -0.51
CA ALA A 53 0.64 -16.55 0.82
C ALA A 53 2.02 -15.88 0.73
N GLU A 54 2.89 -16.38 -0.15
CA GLU A 54 4.17 -15.74 -0.46
C GLU A 54 3.98 -14.35 -1.07
N ALA A 55 3.08 -14.19 -2.04
CA ALA A 55 2.81 -12.90 -2.67
C ALA A 55 2.28 -11.85 -1.67
N VAL A 56 1.37 -12.24 -0.78
CA VAL A 56 0.89 -11.37 0.31
C VAL A 56 2.04 -10.97 1.22
N SER A 57 2.85 -11.93 1.66
CA SER A 57 3.99 -11.68 2.55
C SER A 57 5.02 -10.75 1.91
N ALA A 58 5.34 -10.96 0.63
CA ALA A 58 6.25 -10.12 -0.13
C ALA A 58 5.76 -8.67 -0.20
N LEU A 59 4.49 -8.45 -0.56
CA LEU A 59 3.92 -7.09 -0.63
C LEU A 59 3.94 -6.38 0.73
N VAL A 60 3.68 -7.09 1.82
CA VAL A 60 3.75 -6.52 3.19
C VAL A 60 5.17 -6.07 3.51
N LEU A 61 6.19 -6.88 3.18
CA LEU A 61 7.59 -6.53 3.37
C LEU A 61 8.02 -5.35 2.49
N GLU A 62 7.54 -5.27 1.26
CA GLU A 62 7.79 -4.12 0.37
C GLU A 62 7.22 -2.83 0.95
N ILE A 63 5.96 -2.83 1.44
CA ILE A 63 5.36 -1.68 2.13
C ILE A 63 6.16 -1.30 3.37
N GLU A 64 6.52 -2.28 4.20
CA GLU A 64 7.31 -2.04 5.41
C GLU A 64 8.65 -1.38 5.08
N ARG A 65 9.33 -1.85 4.03
CA ARG A 65 10.60 -1.28 3.56
C ARG A 65 10.43 0.18 3.14
N GLU A 66 9.38 0.50 2.38
CA GLU A 66 9.12 1.87 1.96
C GLU A 66 8.74 2.79 3.14
N ILE A 67 8.04 2.27 4.16
CA ILE A 67 7.68 3.04 5.36
C ILE A 67 8.91 3.29 6.25
N ARG A 68 9.68 2.24 6.55
CA ARG A 68 10.86 2.31 7.43
C ARG A 68 12.06 2.98 6.75
N GLY A 69 12.06 3.05 5.43
CA GLY A 69 13.19 3.51 4.63
C GLY A 69 14.29 2.45 4.54
N PRO A 70 15.41 2.76 3.87
CA PRO A 70 16.50 1.81 3.68
C PRO A 70 17.02 1.35 5.04
N MET A 71 16.99 0.04 5.29
CA MET A 71 17.76 -0.55 6.39
C MET A 71 19.21 -0.14 6.17
N ARG A 72 19.75 0.69 7.07
CA ARG A 72 21.19 0.97 7.06
C ARG A 72 21.90 -0.37 7.24
N PRO A 73 22.72 -0.82 6.28
CA PRO A 73 23.51 -2.01 6.50
C PRO A 73 24.35 -1.75 7.74
N ARG A 74 24.29 -2.65 8.74
CA ARG A 74 25.32 -2.68 9.78
C ARG A 74 26.64 -2.84 9.04
N LEU A 75 27.48 -1.80 9.12
CA LEU A 75 28.77 -1.68 8.45
C LEU A 75 29.47 -3.04 8.44
N ALA A 76 29.52 -3.68 7.26
CA ALA A 76 30.50 -4.72 7.04
C ALA A 76 31.86 -4.05 7.25
N THR A 77 32.64 -4.59 8.17
CA THR A 77 34.04 -4.26 8.44
C THR A 77 34.87 -4.50 7.19
N SER A 78 34.75 -3.61 6.21
CA SER A 78 35.63 -3.54 5.05
C SER A 78 36.68 -2.48 5.35
N SER A 79 37.93 -2.93 5.47
CA SER A 79 39.13 -2.13 5.74
C SER A 79 39.54 -1.26 4.53
N ALA A 80 38.59 -0.80 3.73
CA ALA A 80 38.83 0.08 2.58
C ALA A 80 38.65 1.55 2.99
N ARG A 81 39.54 2.41 2.51
CA ARG A 81 39.47 3.87 2.65
C ARG A 81 38.04 4.35 2.34
N PRO A 82 37.38 5.11 3.24
CA PRO A 82 36.02 5.57 3.00
C PRO A 82 35.94 6.34 1.68
N PRO A 83 34.97 6.06 0.80
CA PRO A 83 34.71 6.92 -0.34
C PRO A 83 34.43 8.34 0.17
N ALA A 84 34.84 9.34 -0.61
CA ALA A 84 34.52 10.73 -0.29
C ALA A 84 32.99 10.87 -0.07
N PRO A 85 32.54 11.65 0.94
CA PRO A 85 31.12 11.79 1.21
C PRO A 85 30.41 12.31 -0.03
N ALA A 86 29.38 11.59 -0.46
CA ALA A 86 28.52 12.07 -1.53
C ALA A 86 27.91 13.42 -1.12
N PRO A 87 27.73 14.36 -2.07
CA PRO A 87 27.07 15.62 -1.79
C PRO A 87 25.66 15.36 -1.23
N ALA A 88 25.24 16.19 -0.29
CA ALA A 88 23.90 16.10 0.28
C ALA A 88 22.85 16.26 -0.84
N PRO A 89 21.78 15.46 -0.86
CA PRO A 89 20.73 15.58 -1.86
C PRO A 89 20.08 16.96 -1.79
N THR A 90 19.78 17.52 -2.96
CA THR A 90 19.03 18.75 -3.12
C THR A 90 17.59 18.60 -2.63
N GLU A 91 16.90 19.71 -2.39
CA GLU A 91 15.49 19.68 -1.99
C GLU A 91 14.61 19.01 -3.05
N SER A 92 14.83 19.34 -4.33
CA SER A 92 14.12 18.72 -5.44
C SER A 92 14.29 17.19 -5.48
N GLU A 93 15.50 16.69 -5.21
CA GLU A 93 15.76 15.25 -5.11
C GLU A 93 15.07 14.62 -3.90
N ARG A 94 15.00 15.31 -2.76
CA ARG A 94 14.26 14.84 -1.59
C ARG A 94 12.76 14.73 -1.88
N ILE A 95 12.17 15.76 -2.49
CA ILE A 95 10.76 15.77 -2.89
C ILE A 95 10.46 14.64 -3.90
N ALA A 96 11.33 14.47 -4.91
CA ALA A 96 11.15 13.42 -5.91
C ALA A 96 11.23 12.01 -5.29
N ARG A 97 12.16 11.78 -4.36
CA ARG A 97 12.27 10.51 -3.62
C ARG A 97 11.06 10.24 -2.74
N GLU A 98 10.55 11.25 -2.04
CA GLU A 98 9.36 11.10 -1.21
C GLU A 98 8.12 10.79 -2.06
N LYS A 99 7.95 11.50 -3.18
CA LYS A 99 6.86 11.20 -4.12
C LYS A 99 6.96 9.78 -4.68
N GLN A 100 8.16 9.31 -5.02
CA GLN A 100 8.37 7.94 -5.47
C GLN A 100 7.99 6.95 -4.37
N ARG A 101 8.46 7.16 -3.13
CA ARG A 101 8.14 6.31 -1.96
C ARG A 101 6.64 6.17 -1.74
N LEU A 102 5.91 7.28 -1.72
CA LEU A 102 4.44 7.27 -1.56
C LEU A 102 3.72 6.59 -2.73
N THR A 103 4.25 6.72 -3.96
CA THR A 103 3.72 6.03 -5.13
C THR A 103 3.85 4.52 -4.98
N MET A 104 5.02 4.03 -4.55
CA MET A 104 5.24 2.60 -4.30
C MET A 104 4.34 2.07 -3.18
N ILE A 105 4.22 2.79 -2.06
CA ILE A 105 3.32 2.41 -0.95
C ILE A 105 1.88 2.25 -1.46
N ARG A 106 1.38 3.23 -2.24
CA ARG A 106 0.04 3.17 -2.82
C ARG A 106 -0.14 1.98 -3.75
N GLU A 107 0.83 1.70 -4.61
CA GLU A 107 0.77 0.59 -5.56
C GLU A 107 0.72 -0.76 -4.84
N TYR A 108 1.65 -1.01 -3.92
CA TYR A 108 1.69 -2.25 -3.14
C TYR A 108 0.46 -2.42 -2.26
N TRP A 109 0.02 -1.35 -1.60
CA TRP A 109 -1.21 -1.37 -0.81
C TRP A 109 -2.44 -1.70 -1.65
N ASN A 110 -2.59 -1.08 -2.83
CA ASN A 110 -3.73 -1.35 -3.70
C ASN A 110 -3.71 -2.77 -4.29
N GLN A 111 -2.52 -3.35 -4.49
CA GLN A 111 -2.39 -4.77 -4.84
C GLN A 111 -2.85 -5.68 -3.69
N LEU A 112 -2.40 -5.44 -2.45
CA LEU A 112 -2.88 -6.16 -1.26
C LEU A 112 -4.39 -6.03 -1.07
N HIS A 113 -4.92 -4.81 -1.18
CA HIS A 113 -6.34 -4.54 -1.12
C HIS A 113 -7.09 -5.33 -2.21
N GLY A 114 -6.56 -5.36 -3.44
CA GLY A 114 -7.13 -6.14 -4.55
C GLY A 114 -7.23 -7.63 -4.24
N ILE A 115 -6.19 -8.21 -3.64
CA ILE A 115 -6.17 -9.61 -3.19
C ILE A 115 -7.23 -9.82 -2.09
N VAL A 116 -7.12 -9.10 -0.96
CA VAL A 116 -7.98 -9.33 0.22
C VAL A 116 -9.45 -9.05 -0.06
N ARG A 117 -9.79 -8.20 -1.04
CA ARG A 117 -11.18 -7.82 -1.38
C ARG A 117 -12.09 -9.00 -1.68
N ILE A 118 -11.57 -10.12 -2.18
CA ILE A 118 -12.37 -11.33 -2.44
C ILE A 118 -13.00 -11.87 -1.15
N TRP A 119 -12.38 -11.60 0.01
CA TRP A 119 -12.84 -11.99 1.34
C TRP A 119 -13.73 -10.95 2.03
N ARG A 120 -14.25 -9.93 1.34
CA ARG A 120 -15.08 -8.86 1.93
C ARG A 120 -16.31 -9.34 2.71
N GLY A 121 -16.81 -10.54 2.39
CA GLY A 121 -17.94 -11.19 3.08
C GLY A 121 -17.54 -12.12 4.24
N SER A 122 -16.24 -12.32 4.48
CA SER A 122 -15.75 -13.25 5.51
C SER A 122 -15.64 -12.55 6.86
N ASP A 123 -15.87 -13.32 7.93
CA ASP A 123 -15.67 -12.84 9.30
C ASP A 123 -14.22 -12.40 9.53
N GLY A 124 -14.06 -11.26 10.20
CA GLY A 124 -12.77 -10.63 10.47
C GLY A 124 -12.24 -9.71 9.36
N TYR A 125 -12.98 -9.54 8.24
CA TYR A 125 -12.61 -8.57 7.22
C TYR A 125 -12.90 -7.13 7.68
N ASP A 126 -11.88 -6.28 7.70
CA ASP A 126 -12.00 -4.89 8.14
C ASP A 126 -12.28 -3.93 6.96
N ARG A 127 -13.56 -3.58 6.77
CA ARG A 127 -14.00 -2.68 5.69
C ARG A 127 -13.62 -1.22 5.88
N VAL A 128 -13.37 -0.82 7.13
CA VAL A 128 -13.01 0.57 7.45
C VAL A 128 -11.52 0.76 7.21
N ARG A 129 -10.72 -0.23 7.60
CA ARG A 129 -9.27 -0.19 7.50
C ARG A 129 -8.74 -0.55 6.12
N TRP A 130 -9.32 -1.56 5.46
CA TRP A 130 -8.81 -2.06 4.17
C TRP A 130 -9.55 -1.43 3.01
N GLN A 131 -9.22 -0.17 2.75
CA GLN A 131 -9.78 0.60 1.64
C GLN A 131 -8.73 0.86 0.56
N GLN A 132 -9.19 1.07 -0.67
CA GLN A 132 -8.31 1.47 -1.76
C GLN A 132 -7.77 2.88 -1.54
N VAL A 133 -6.47 3.08 -1.79
CA VAL A 133 -5.82 4.40 -1.71
C VAL A 133 -5.93 5.14 -3.04
N SER A 134 -6.58 6.30 -3.00
CA SER A 134 -6.82 7.14 -4.16
C SER A 134 -5.73 8.18 -4.38
N PHE A 135 -5.18 8.76 -3.31
CA PHE A 135 -4.25 9.88 -3.36
C PHE A 135 -2.97 9.59 -2.56
N LEU A 136 -1.87 10.23 -2.94
CA LEU A 136 -0.59 10.10 -2.23
C LEU A 136 -0.65 10.83 -0.88
N ASP A 137 -1.11 12.07 -0.91
CA ASP A 137 -1.19 12.97 0.24
C ASP A 137 -2.39 13.93 0.09
N ALA A 138 -2.57 14.79 1.10
CA ALA A 138 -3.63 15.78 1.13
C ALA A 138 -3.48 16.86 0.04
N ALA A 139 -2.26 17.12 -0.45
CA ALA A 139 -2.02 18.11 -1.50
C ALA A 139 -2.54 17.61 -2.85
N ALA A 140 -2.26 16.33 -3.17
CA ALA A 140 -2.79 15.67 -4.36
C ALA A 140 -4.32 15.54 -4.32
N GLU A 141 -4.89 15.25 -3.15
CA GLU A 141 -6.34 15.28 -2.96
C GLU A 141 -6.93 16.68 -3.21
N ALA A 142 -6.34 17.73 -2.62
CA ALA A 142 -6.81 19.10 -2.80
C ALA A 142 -6.69 19.58 -4.26
N GLU A 143 -5.64 19.19 -4.98
CA GLU A 143 -5.48 19.46 -6.41
C GLU A 143 -6.57 18.78 -7.24
N TYR A 144 -6.87 17.51 -6.96
CA TYR A 144 -7.97 16.81 -7.60
C TYR A 144 -9.32 17.51 -7.35
N GLN A 145 -9.61 17.89 -6.11
CA GLN A 145 -10.86 18.59 -5.76
C GLN A 145 -10.99 19.93 -6.48
N ARG A 146 -9.89 20.70 -6.62
CA ARG A 146 -9.89 21.94 -7.41
C ARG A 146 -10.26 21.68 -8.87
N HIS A 147 -9.64 20.68 -9.50
CA HIS A 147 -9.96 20.34 -10.89
C HIS A 147 -11.40 19.87 -11.09
N VAL A 148 -11.94 19.08 -10.15
CA VAL A 148 -13.35 18.65 -10.20
C VAL A 148 -14.29 19.85 -10.06
N ALA A 149 -14.01 20.78 -9.13
CA ALA A 149 -14.81 21.98 -8.96
C ALA A 149 -14.77 22.87 -10.21
N GLU A 150 -13.59 23.09 -10.79
CA GLU A 150 -13.42 23.86 -12.04
C GLU A 150 -14.14 23.22 -13.23
N ALA A 151 -14.09 21.89 -13.36
CA ALA A 151 -14.78 21.16 -14.42
C ALA A 151 -16.31 21.15 -14.23
N GLY A 152 -16.78 21.06 -12.98
CA GLY A 152 -18.19 21.17 -12.61
C GLY A 152 -18.76 22.56 -12.92
N LEU A 153 -17.99 23.62 -12.61
CA LEU A 153 -18.30 24.99 -12.99
C LEU A 153 -18.41 25.14 -14.51
N ARG A 154 -17.46 24.62 -15.28
CA ARG A 154 -17.49 24.67 -16.76
C ARG A 154 -18.67 23.92 -17.38
N LYS A 155 -19.19 22.86 -16.74
CA LYS A 155 -20.41 22.17 -17.20
C LYS A 155 -21.68 22.96 -16.90
N ALA A 156 -21.73 23.72 -15.79
CA ALA A 156 -22.88 24.55 -15.42
C ALA A 156 -22.99 25.83 -16.27
N THR A 157 -21.88 26.32 -16.85
CA THR A 157 -21.84 27.53 -17.68
C THR A 157 -22.00 27.27 -19.19
N ARG A 158 -22.28 26.02 -19.61
CA ARG A 158 -22.58 25.71 -21.01
C ARG A 158 -24.10 25.82 -21.23
N PRO A 159 -24.59 26.80 -22.02
CA PRO A 159 -26.01 26.95 -22.34
C PRO A 159 -26.53 25.83 -23.24
#